data_AF-B7PAM2-F1
#
_entry.id   AF-B7PAM2-F1
#
_cell.length_a   1.000
_cell.length_b   1.000
_cell.length_c   1.000
_cell.angle_alpha   90.00
_cell.angle_beta   90.00
_cell.angle_gamma   90.00
#
_symmetry.space_group_name_H-M   'P 1'
#
loop_
_entity.id
_entity.type
_entity.pdbx_description
1 polymer ?
#
loop_
_entity_poly.entity_id
_entity_poly.type
_entity_poly.pdbx_seq_one_letter_code
_entity_poly.pdbx_strand_id
1 'polypeptide(L)'
;MPPSQVDIAGTAGKAVIKVVHRCTDATENQNLDLSDCQLMSFPDAIFHLMRNTVVLACDLSSNVLRKIPPKLPLKFTHITELNLAHNRLSTLPEELKDIPELRKLDISYNDYMSMPWVIFRLPKLTYLDARKNYISDVETPRLRNVSTLREVHLEENPLSEDACRALENLSSTQMVVHVSPPNSSDSDDESSDE
;
A
#
# COMPACT_ATOMS: atom_id res chain seq x y z
N MET A 1 18.17 -25.84 -28.10
CA MET A 1 18.22 -24.37 -28.09
C MET A 1 18.22 -23.92 -26.63
N PRO A 2 19.24 -23.21 -26.14
CA PRO A 2 19.16 -22.57 -24.84
C PRO A 2 18.23 -21.34 -24.94
N PRO A 3 17.51 -20.96 -23.87
CA PRO A 3 16.68 -19.77 -23.86
C PRO A 3 17.58 -18.54 -23.96
N SER A 4 17.20 -17.62 -24.85
CA SER A 4 17.82 -16.32 -25.08
C SER A 4 18.03 -15.60 -23.75
N GLN A 5 19.29 -15.36 -23.38
CA GLN A 5 19.65 -14.42 -22.31
C GLN A 5 19.06 -13.06 -22.68
N VAL A 6 17.94 -12.75 -22.07
CA VAL A 6 17.33 -11.42 -22.08
C VAL A 6 18.42 -10.46 -21.58
N ASP A 7 18.50 -9.30 -22.20
CA ASP A 7 19.47 -8.23 -21.97
C ASP A 7 19.24 -7.58 -20.58
N ILE A 8 19.47 -8.36 -19.52
CA ILE A 8 19.22 -8.01 -18.12
C ILE A 8 20.15 -6.88 -17.69
N ALA A 9 21.37 -6.82 -18.25
CA ALA A 9 22.35 -5.77 -17.94
C ALA A 9 21.94 -4.39 -18.48
N GLY A 10 21.47 -4.31 -19.73
CA GLY A 10 21.02 -3.05 -20.33
C GLY A 10 19.73 -2.51 -19.71
N THR A 11 18.83 -3.41 -19.29
CA THR A 11 17.56 -3.05 -18.65
C THR A 11 17.75 -2.59 -17.21
N ALA A 12 18.61 -3.26 -16.44
CA ALA A 12 18.96 -2.85 -15.08
C ALA A 12 19.65 -1.48 -15.03
N GLY A 13 20.54 -1.19 -15.97
CA GLY A 13 21.20 0.12 -16.07
C GLY A 13 20.21 1.28 -16.26
N LYS A 14 19.20 1.10 -17.12
CA LYS A 14 18.14 2.09 -17.35
C LYS A 14 17.26 2.30 -16.11
N ALA A 15 16.93 1.24 -15.40
CA ALA A 15 16.15 1.33 -14.16
C ALA A 15 16.91 2.09 -13.06
N VAL A 16 18.21 1.83 -12.90
CA VAL A 16 19.05 2.56 -11.93
C VAL A 16 19.16 4.03 -12.28
N ILE A 17 19.39 4.37 -13.55
CA ILE A 17 19.44 5.77 -14.00
C ILE A 17 18.11 6.48 -13.74
N LYS A 18 16.98 5.81 -14.03
CA LYS A 18 15.63 6.33 -13.74
C LYS A 18 15.45 6.63 -12.26
N VAL A 19 15.80 5.69 -11.38
CA VAL A 19 15.71 5.87 -9.91
C VAL A 19 16.59 7.03 -9.44
N VAL A 20 17.84 7.10 -9.91
CA VAL A 20 18.76 8.18 -9.51
C VAL A 20 18.22 9.55 -9.94
N HIS A 21 17.75 9.69 -11.17
CA HIS A 21 17.14 10.93 -11.66
C HIS A 21 15.95 11.35 -10.79
N ARG A 22 15.03 10.41 -10.52
CA ARG A 22 13.86 10.72 -9.69
C ARG A 22 14.21 11.04 -8.24
N CYS A 23 15.27 10.45 -7.68
CA CYS A 23 15.81 10.87 -6.39
C CYS A 23 16.37 12.30 -6.44
N THR A 24 17.02 12.69 -7.53
CA THR A 24 17.49 14.07 -7.73
C THR A 24 16.31 15.03 -7.80
N ASP A 25 15.27 14.73 -8.58
CA ASP A 25 14.05 15.55 -8.66
C ASP A 25 13.37 15.68 -7.28
N ALA A 26 13.34 14.57 -6.52
CA ALA A 26 12.82 14.53 -5.16
C ALA A 26 13.56 15.46 -4.19
N THR A 27 14.82 15.80 -4.48
CA THR A 27 15.57 16.78 -3.68
C THR A 27 15.07 18.22 -3.85
N GLU A 28 14.45 18.53 -4.98
CA GLU A 28 13.90 19.86 -5.26
C GLU A 28 12.42 19.96 -4.86
N ASN A 29 11.63 18.92 -5.16
CA ASN A 29 10.17 18.94 -4.98
C ASN A 29 9.68 18.25 -3.70
N GLN A 30 10.58 17.63 -2.92
CA GLN A 30 10.28 16.88 -1.69
C GLN A 30 9.31 15.69 -1.88
N ASN A 31 9.09 15.27 -3.13
CA ASN A 31 8.24 14.14 -3.50
C ASN A 31 9.10 13.07 -4.17
N LEU A 32 9.30 11.96 -3.46
CA LEU A 32 10.06 10.82 -3.95
C LEU A 32 9.14 9.92 -4.79
N ASP A 33 9.10 10.17 -6.09
CA ASP A 33 8.43 9.29 -7.03
C ASP A 33 9.37 8.17 -7.50
N LEU A 34 9.05 6.93 -7.20
CA LEU A 34 9.74 5.71 -7.64
C LEU A 34 8.75 4.72 -8.25
N SER A 35 7.61 5.22 -8.72
CA SER A 35 6.60 4.44 -9.42
C SER A 35 7.14 3.78 -10.70
N ASP A 36 6.64 2.59 -11.04
CA ASP A 36 6.96 1.90 -12.29
C ASP A 36 8.49 1.75 -12.55
N CYS A 37 9.25 1.45 -11.49
CA CYS A 37 10.69 1.24 -11.57
C CYS A 37 11.06 -0.25 -11.58
N GLN A 38 10.06 -1.14 -11.63
CA GLN A 38 10.22 -2.60 -11.57
C GLN A 38 11.02 -3.06 -10.34
N LEU A 39 10.92 -2.33 -9.24
CA LEU A 39 11.68 -2.58 -8.03
C LEU A 39 11.21 -3.86 -7.35
N MET A 40 12.12 -4.82 -7.14
CA MET A 40 11.86 -6.03 -6.34
C MET A 40 12.02 -5.79 -4.83
N SER A 41 12.87 -4.83 -4.47
CA SER A 41 13.09 -4.36 -3.12
C SER A 41 13.42 -2.87 -3.18
N PHE A 42 13.27 -2.17 -2.06
CA PHE A 42 13.70 -0.77 -1.96
C PHE A 42 15.23 -0.70 -1.90
N PRO A 43 15.92 -0.09 -2.88
CA PRO A 43 17.37 -0.04 -2.92
C PRO A 43 18.00 0.75 -1.76
N ASP A 44 19.01 0.17 -1.10
CA ASP A 44 19.76 0.85 -0.02
C ASP A 44 20.47 2.13 -0.49
N ALA A 45 20.77 2.24 -1.78
CA ALA A 45 21.35 3.43 -2.39
C ALA A 45 20.46 4.67 -2.21
N ILE A 46 19.13 4.51 -2.19
CA ILE A 46 18.19 5.64 -2.03
C ILE A 46 18.35 6.27 -0.65
N PHE A 47 18.62 5.49 0.40
CA PHE A 47 18.88 6.04 1.73
C PHE A 47 20.13 6.94 1.77
N HIS A 48 21.10 6.66 0.90
CA HIS A 48 22.30 7.47 0.76
C HIS A 48 22.05 8.73 -0.08
N LEU A 49 21.33 8.60 -1.20
CA LEU A 49 20.97 9.71 -2.08
C LEU A 49 20.07 10.73 -1.37
N MET A 50 19.08 10.25 -0.62
CA MET A 50 18.12 11.07 0.10
C MET A 50 18.56 11.38 1.54
N ARG A 51 19.87 11.32 1.82
CA ARG A 51 20.36 11.47 3.20
C ARG A 51 20.05 12.85 3.79
N ASN A 52 20.08 13.89 2.96
CA ASN A 52 19.93 15.30 3.35
C ASN A 52 18.61 15.92 2.88
N THR A 53 17.69 15.10 2.37
CA THR A 53 16.42 15.56 1.81
C THR A 53 15.28 15.18 2.74
N VAL A 54 14.41 16.14 3.00
CA VAL A 54 13.14 15.87 3.68
C VAL A 54 12.11 15.50 2.61
N VAL A 55 11.59 14.28 2.70
CA VAL A 55 10.57 13.76 1.79
C VAL A 55 9.22 13.89 2.48
N LEU A 56 8.26 14.54 1.82
CA LEU A 56 6.89 14.71 2.27
C LEU A 56 5.95 13.71 1.61
N ALA A 57 6.14 13.41 0.33
CA ALA A 57 5.37 12.41 -0.39
C ALA A 57 6.29 11.34 -0.97
N CYS A 58 5.88 10.08 -0.92
CA CYS A 58 6.65 8.96 -1.45
C CYS A 58 5.73 8.04 -2.25
N ASP A 59 6.01 7.91 -3.54
CA ASP A 59 5.30 7.02 -4.44
C ASP A 59 6.19 5.83 -4.82
N LEU A 60 5.80 4.64 -4.40
CA LEU A 60 6.45 3.36 -4.74
C LEU A 60 5.50 2.46 -5.55
N SER A 61 4.46 3.03 -6.14
CA SER A 61 3.42 2.27 -6.81
C SER A 61 3.90 1.57 -8.08
N SER A 62 3.16 0.57 -8.56
CA SER A 62 3.46 -0.15 -9.81
C SER A 62 4.86 -0.76 -9.82
N ASN A 63 5.27 -1.36 -8.70
CA ASN A 63 6.53 -2.09 -8.59
C ASN A 63 6.24 -3.57 -8.27
N VAL A 64 7.28 -4.34 -7.98
CA VAL A 64 7.15 -5.75 -7.58
C VAL A 64 7.68 -5.96 -6.16
N LEU A 65 7.49 -4.95 -5.30
CA LEU A 65 7.93 -4.96 -3.92
C LEU A 65 7.15 -6.00 -3.14
N ARG A 66 7.88 -6.89 -2.45
CA ARG A 66 7.27 -7.88 -1.54
C ARG A 66 7.26 -7.44 -0.08
N LYS A 67 8.17 -6.54 0.28
CA LYS A 67 8.33 -6.01 1.63
C LYS A 67 8.86 -4.59 1.58
N ILE A 68 8.43 -3.77 2.53
CA ILE A 68 9.02 -2.46 2.79
C ILE A 68 10.08 -2.61 3.89
N PRO A 69 11.32 -2.12 3.70
CA PRO A 69 12.34 -2.23 4.74
C PRO A 69 11.97 -1.36 5.95
N PRO A 70 12.26 -1.82 7.18
CA PRO A 70 11.98 -1.07 8.41
C PRO A 70 12.77 0.24 8.49
N LYS A 71 13.86 0.36 7.73
CA LYS A 71 14.65 1.59 7.59
C LYS A 71 13.90 2.71 6.86
N LEU A 72 12.90 2.41 6.03
CA LEU A 72 12.19 3.42 5.25
C LEU A 72 11.40 4.37 6.17
N PRO A 73 10.53 3.88 7.06
CA PRO A 73 9.84 4.73 8.03
C PRO A 73 10.79 5.52 8.95
N LEU A 74 11.90 4.90 9.35
CA LEU A 74 12.89 5.53 10.22
C LEU A 74 13.67 6.66 9.53
N LYS A 75 13.85 6.56 8.21
CA LYS A 75 14.59 7.56 7.43
C LYS A 75 13.70 8.71 6.98
N PHE A 76 12.48 8.41 6.54
CA PHE A 76 11.55 9.37 5.97
C PHE A 76 10.42 9.69 6.95
N THR A 77 10.80 10.21 8.12
CA THR A 77 9.88 10.47 9.24
C THR A 77 8.87 11.60 8.98
N HIS A 78 9.08 12.40 7.93
CA HIS A 78 8.24 13.54 7.59
C HIS A 78 7.23 13.24 6.47
N ILE A 79 7.15 11.98 6.01
CA ILE A 79 6.19 11.61 4.97
C ILE A 79 4.77 11.84 5.48
N THR A 80 3.99 12.58 4.69
CA THR A 80 2.56 12.80 4.86
C THR A 80 1.74 11.89 3.96
N GLU A 81 2.28 11.50 2.80
CA GLU A 81 1.59 10.67 1.80
C GLU A 81 2.49 9.53 1.34
N LEU A 82 2.05 8.28 1.53
CA LEU A 82 2.77 7.09 1.10
C LEU A 82 1.90 6.26 0.16
N ASN A 83 2.33 6.13 -1.09
CA ASN A 83 1.67 5.30 -2.08
C ASN A 83 2.48 4.01 -2.33
N LEU A 84 1.88 2.86 -1.99
CA LEU A 84 2.43 1.52 -2.20
C LEU A 84 1.55 0.69 -3.14
N ALA A 85 0.64 1.33 -3.89
CA ALA A 85 -0.33 0.66 -4.73
C ALA A 85 0.34 -0.22 -5.80
N HIS A 86 -0.35 -1.25 -6.30
CA HIS A 86 0.15 -2.10 -7.39
C HIS A 86 1.53 -2.70 -7.08
N ASN A 87 1.65 -3.40 -5.96
CA ASN A 87 2.84 -4.14 -5.55
C ASN A 87 2.44 -5.57 -5.19
N ARG A 88 3.33 -6.31 -4.51
CA ARG A 88 3.09 -7.68 -4.02
C ARG A 88 3.32 -7.75 -2.51
N LEU A 89 2.94 -6.70 -1.81
CA LEU A 89 3.13 -6.58 -0.36
C LEU A 89 2.07 -7.43 0.34
N SER A 90 2.50 -8.20 1.33
CA SER A 90 1.60 -8.94 2.22
C SER A 90 1.66 -8.46 3.67
N THR A 91 2.68 -7.66 4.00
CA THR A 91 2.88 -7.09 5.34
C THR A 91 3.45 -5.67 5.26
N LEU A 92 3.29 -4.92 6.35
CA LEU A 92 3.95 -3.63 6.56
C LEU A 92 4.87 -3.72 7.78
N PRO A 93 6.01 -3.00 7.79
CA PRO A 93 6.90 -2.92 8.95
C PRO A 93 6.21 -2.24 10.13
N GLU A 94 6.48 -2.70 11.36
CA GLU A 94 5.91 -2.08 12.56
C GLU A 94 6.41 -0.66 12.79
N GLU A 95 7.59 -0.34 12.26
CA GLU A 95 8.23 0.97 12.30
C GLU A 95 7.44 2.02 11.54
N LEU A 96 6.45 1.64 10.71
CA LEU A 96 5.57 2.60 10.03
C LEU A 96 4.80 3.49 11.02
N LYS A 97 4.54 2.99 12.25
CA LYS A 97 3.93 3.78 13.35
C LYS A 97 4.77 5.01 13.75
N ASP A 98 6.07 4.98 13.47
CA ASP A 98 7.03 6.02 13.87
C ASP A 98 7.12 7.15 12.83
N ILE A 99 6.24 7.18 11.82
CA ILE A 99 6.04 8.33 10.92
C ILE A 99 4.92 9.22 11.48
N PRO A 100 5.25 10.26 12.28
CA PRO A 100 4.25 11.06 12.99
C PRO A 100 3.33 11.87 12.07
N GLU A 101 3.76 12.17 10.84
CA GLU A 101 3.03 13.04 9.92
C GLU A 101 2.23 12.29 8.85
N LEU A 102 2.25 10.96 8.83
CA LEU A 102 1.58 10.18 7.78
C LEU A 102 0.05 10.34 7.87
N ARG A 103 -0.55 10.89 6.81
CA ARG A 103 -1.98 11.22 6.70
C ARG A 103 -2.69 10.38 5.66
N LYS A 104 -2.01 10.04 4.56
CA LYS A 104 -2.56 9.20 3.49
C LYS A 104 -1.67 8.00 3.25
N LEU A 105 -2.27 6.82 3.24
CA LEU A 105 -1.61 5.57 2.91
C LEU A 105 -2.42 4.83 1.87
N ASP A 106 -1.79 4.52 0.73
CA ASP A 106 -2.37 3.67 -0.30
C ASP A 106 -1.61 2.35 -0.35
N ILE A 107 -2.31 1.26 -0.10
CA ILE A 107 -1.85 -0.13 -0.19
C ILE A 107 -2.74 -0.95 -1.13
N SER A 108 -3.47 -0.29 -2.03
CA SER A 108 -4.36 -0.95 -2.98
C SER A 108 -3.60 -1.85 -3.96
N TYR A 109 -4.26 -2.84 -4.56
CA TYR A 109 -3.64 -3.77 -5.51
C TYR A 109 -2.37 -4.43 -4.94
N ASN A 110 -2.50 -5.10 -3.80
CA ASN A 110 -1.44 -5.84 -3.13
C ASN A 110 -1.95 -7.22 -2.70
N ASP A 111 -1.14 -7.95 -1.93
CA ASP A 111 -1.43 -9.31 -1.48
C ASP A 111 -1.76 -9.37 0.03
N TYR A 112 -2.38 -8.31 0.59
CA TYR A 112 -2.75 -8.28 2.01
C TYR A 112 -3.92 -9.23 2.28
N MET A 113 -3.72 -10.23 3.14
CA MET A 113 -4.77 -11.17 3.55
C MET A 113 -5.61 -10.66 4.74
N SER A 114 -5.07 -9.72 5.49
CA SER A 114 -5.74 -9.04 6.60
C SER A 114 -5.24 -7.61 6.71
N MET A 115 -6.02 -6.76 7.38
CA MET A 115 -5.61 -5.37 7.60
C MET A 115 -4.38 -5.32 8.52
N PRO A 116 -3.25 -4.71 8.08
CA PRO A 116 -2.03 -4.75 8.86
C PRO A 116 -2.16 -3.93 10.15
N TRP A 117 -1.80 -4.56 11.28
CA TRP A 117 -1.89 -4.01 12.64
C TRP A 117 -1.31 -2.60 12.80
N VAL A 118 -0.24 -2.29 12.06
CA VAL A 118 0.46 -1.02 12.16
C VAL A 118 -0.44 0.17 11.79
N ILE A 119 -1.46 -0.05 10.95
CA ILE A 119 -2.43 0.99 10.56
C ILE A 119 -3.15 1.56 11.78
N PHE A 120 -3.50 0.70 12.75
CA PHE A 120 -4.21 1.12 13.96
C PHE A 120 -3.36 1.96 14.92
N ARG A 121 -2.04 2.03 14.67
CA ARG A 121 -1.07 2.75 15.51
C ARG A 121 -0.56 4.03 14.88
N LEU A 122 -1.00 4.36 13.66
CA LEU A 122 -0.58 5.57 12.97
C LEU A 122 -1.28 6.79 13.58
N PRO A 123 -0.53 7.76 14.15
CA PRO A 123 -1.10 8.80 15.01
C PRO A 123 -1.87 9.89 14.25
N LYS A 124 -1.67 10.02 12.93
CA LYS A 124 -2.29 11.06 12.11
C LYS A 124 -2.92 10.53 10.81
N LEU A 125 -3.03 9.21 10.65
CA LEU A 125 -3.58 8.65 9.43
C LEU A 125 -5.07 9.01 9.33
N THR A 126 -5.43 9.65 8.22
CA THR A 126 -6.79 10.13 7.93
C THR A 126 -7.43 9.38 6.77
N TYR A 127 -6.62 8.94 5.81
CA TYR A 127 -7.07 8.28 4.59
C TYR A 127 -6.29 6.98 4.40
N LEU A 128 -7.00 5.89 4.20
CA LEU A 128 -6.45 4.58 3.89
C LEU A 128 -7.13 4.01 2.64
N ASP A 129 -6.33 3.62 1.67
CA ASP A 129 -6.79 2.84 0.54
C ASP A 129 -6.21 1.43 0.59
N ALA A 130 -7.08 0.42 0.70
CA ALA A 130 -6.71 -0.98 0.71
C ALA A 130 -7.54 -1.80 -0.28
N ARG A 131 -8.00 -1.16 -1.36
CA ARG A 131 -8.82 -1.80 -2.40
C ARG A 131 -8.05 -2.90 -3.14
N LYS A 132 -8.77 -3.88 -3.70
CA LYS A 132 -8.17 -4.99 -4.46
C LYS A 132 -7.01 -5.66 -3.72
N ASN A 133 -7.30 -6.10 -2.51
CA ASN A 133 -6.44 -6.99 -1.74
C ASN A 133 -7.19 -8.30 -1.48
N TYR A 134 -6.62 -9.17 -0.65
CA TYR A 134 -7.24 -10.44 -0.24
C TYR A 134 -7.72 -10.37 1.21
N ILE A 135 -8.12 -9.18 1.68
CA ILE A 135 -8.52 -8.95 3.07
C ILE A 135 -9.85 -9.66 3.32
N SER A 136 -9.82 -10.75 4.07
CA SER A 136 -11.02 -11.52 4.41
C SER A 136 -11.70 -11.06 5.70
N ASP A 137 -10.91 -10.45 6.59
CA ASP A 137 -11.35 -10.00 7.90
C ASP A 137 -10.65 -8.70 8.31
N VAL A 138 -11.37 -7.89 9.08
CA VAL A 138 -10.90 -6.61 9.61
C VAL A 138 -11.27 -6.56 11.08
N GLU A 139 -10.28 -6.27 11.95
CA GLU A 139 -10.49 -6.10 13.38
C GLU A 139 -11.29 -4.82 13.69
N THR A 140 -12.60 -4.85 13.47
CA THR A 140 -13.51 -3.71 13.62
C THR A 140 -13.47 -3.04 15.01
N PRO A 141 -13.28 -3.75 16.15
CA PRO A 141 -13.16 -3.08 17.43
C PRO A 141 -11.92 -2.18 17.53
N ARG A 142 -10.82 -2.56 16.85
CA ARG A 142 -9.61 -1.74 16.80
C ARG A 142 -9.78 -0.57 15.86
N LEU A 143 -10.36 -0.81 14.68
CA LEU A 143 -10.63 0.24 13.71
C LEU A 143 -11.50 1.35 14.32
N ARG A 144 -12.52 0.99 15.12
CA ARG A 144 -13.35 1.93 15.90
C ARG A 144 -12.54 2.79 16.87
N ASN A 145 -11.47 2.25 17.45
CA ASN A 145 -10.65 2.98 18.42
C ASN A 145 -9.71 3.99 17.74
N VAL A 146 -9.48 3.87 16.42
CA VAL A 146 -8.68 4.82 15.65
C VAL A 146 -9.52 6.06 15.35
N SER A 147 -9.35 7.09 16.19
CA SER A 147 -10.14 8.34 16.07
C SER A 147 -9.65 9.29 14.97
N THR A 148 -8.53 8.98 14.32
CA THR A 148 -7.90 9.85 13.32
C THR A 148 -8.33 9.50 11.90
N LEU A 149 -8.63 8.22 11.64
CA LEU A 149 -9.07 7.73 10.35
C LEU A 149 -10.45 8.29 10.02
N ARG A 150 -10.57 8.87 8.83
CA ARG A 150 -11.79 9.48 8.32
C ARG A 150 -12.35 8.73 7.13
N GLU A 151 -11.48 8.13 6.34
CA GLU A 151 -11.86 7.49 5.09
C GLU A 151 -11.04 6.21 4.88
N VAL A 152 -11.75 5.11 4.64
CA VAL A 152 -11.17 3.78 4.47
C VAL A 152 -11.80 3.12 3.26
N HIS A 153 -10.98 2.76 2.27
CA HIS A 153 -11.42 2.05 1.09
C HIS A 153 -11.01 0.58 1.16
N LEU A 154 -11.99 -0.32 1.13
CA LEU A 154 -11.83 -1.77 1.20
C LEU A 154 -12.57 -2.50 0.08
N GLU A 155 -12.98 -1.77 -0.96
CA GLU A 155 -13.61 -2.32 -2.15
C GLU A 155 -12.75 -3.42 -2.79
N GLU A 156 -13.41 -4.40 -3.41
CA GLU A 156 -12.80 -5.52 -4.11
C GLU A 156 -11.88 -6.38 -3.21
N ASN A 157 -12.27 -6.54 -1.96
CA ASN A 157 -11.71 -7.51 -1.02
C ASN A 157 -12.71 -8.62 -0.72
N PRO A 158 -12.27 -9.87 -0.47
CA PRO A 158 -13.14 -10.99 -0.09
C PRO A 158 -13.58 -10.91 1.37
N LEU A 159 -14.09 -9.74 1.80
CA LEU A 159 -14.55 -9.50 3.16
C LEU A 159 -15.71 -10.43 3.51
N SER A 160 -15.67 -11.01 4.71
CA SER A 160 -16.76 -11.81 5.25
C SER A 160 -18.01 -10.95 5.47
N GLU A 161 -19.20 -11.55 5.36
CA GLU A 161 -20.47 -10.82 5.54
C GLU A 161 -20.56 -10.14 6.92
N ASP A 162 -20.07 -10.80 7.97
CA ASP A 162 -19.99 -10.23 9.32
C ASP A 162 -19.07 -9.00 9.38
N ALA A 163 -17.95 -9.02 8.64
CA ALA A 163 -17.03 -7.89 8.56
C ALA A 163 -17.68 -6.72 7.82
N CYS A 164 -18.37 -6.97 6.70
CA CYS A 164 -19.12 -5.93 5.97
C CYS A 164 -20.17 -5.27 6.86
N ARG A 165 -21.01 -6.04 7.55
CA ARG A 165 -22.03 -5.51 8.48
C ARG A 165 -21.41 -4.69 9.61
N ALA A 166 -20.30 -5.16 10.17
CA ALA A 166 -19.60 -4.42 11.22
C ALA A 166 -18.99 -3.12 10.68
N LEU A 167 -18.42 -3.12 9.48
CA LEU A 167 -17.87 -1.94 8.82
C LEU A 167 -18.94 -0.92 8.42
N GLU A 168 -20.11 -1.36 7.95
CA GLU A 168 -21.26 -0.49 7.65
C GLU A 168 -21.78 0.25 8.89
N ASN A 169 -21.82 -0.46 10.03
CA ASN A 169 -22.18 0.15 11.32
C ASN A 169 -21.15 1.21 11.75
N LEU A 170 -19.85 0.94 11.56
CA LEU A 170 -18.80 1.93 11.79
C LEU A 170 -18.89 3.11 10.83
N SER A 171 -19.23 2.86 9.57
CA SER A 171 -19.38 3.88 8.51
C SER A 171 -20.43 4.93 8.89
N SER A 172 -21.49 4.50 9.57
CA SER A 172 -22.57 5.38 10.02
C SER A 172 -22.23 6.22 11.25
N THR A 173 -21.16 5.89 11.98
CA THR A 173 -20.92 6.43 13.33
C THR A 173 -19.70 7.36 13.42
N GLN A 174 -18.63 7.11 12.66
CA GLN A 174 -17.34 7.77 12.95
C GLN A 174 -16.45 8.07 11.73
N MET A 175 -16.51 7.28 10.65
CA MET A 175 -15.64 7.42 9.48
C MET A 175 -16.37 6.93 8.23
N VAL A 176 -15.93 7.28 7.03
CA VAL A 176 -16.50 6.75 5.78
C VAL A 176 -15.76 5.48 5.41
N VAL A 177 -16.47 4.35 5.38
CA VAL A 177 -15.92 3.08 4.91
C VAL A 177 -16.59 2.69 3.60
N HIS A 178 -15.78 2.50 2.56
CA HIS A 178 -16.21 1.98 1.27
C HIS A 178 -15.90 0.48 1.23
N VAL A 179 -16.94 -0.34 1.21
CA VAL A 179 -16.86 -1.79 1.02
C VAL A 179 -17.58 -2.15 -0.27
N SER A 180 -17.08 -3.17 -0.96
CA SER A 180 -17.86 -3.73 -2.07
C SER A 180 -19.08 -4.45 -1.50
N PRO A 181 -20.22 -4.43 -2.21
CA PRO A 181 -21.33 -5.29 -1.85
C PRO A 181 -20.82 -6.73 -1.77
N PRO A 182 -21.31 -7.54 -0.80
CA PRO A 182 -20.97 -8.95 -0.76
C PRO A 182 -21.25 -9.52 -2.14
N ASN A 183 -20.24 -10.14 -2.74
CA ASN A 183 -20.35 -10.71 -4.06
C ASN A 183 -21.56 -11.65 -4.01
N SER A 184 -22.64 -11.29 -4.70
CA SER A 184 -23.82 -12.15 -4.82
C SER A 184 -23.37 -13.34 -5.66
N SER A 185 -22.78 -14.34 -5.00
CA SER A 185 -22.77 -15.70 -5.52
C SER A 185 -24.16 -16.29 -5.31
N ASP A 186 -25.14 -15.68 -5.97
CA ASP A 186 -26.43 -16.28 -6.31
C ASP A 186 -26.38 -16.35 -7.84
N SER A 187 -25.98 -17.51 -8.38
CA SER A 187 -26.86 -18.62 -8.77
C SER A 187 -27.33 -18.42 -10.21
N ASP A 188 -26.79 -19.25 -11.12
CA ASP A 188 -27.55 -20.03 -12.10
C ASP A 188 -26.60 -20.49 -13.22
N ASP A 189 -26.16 -21.75 -13.11
CA ASP A 189 -26.03 -22.65 -14.26
C ASP A 189 -26.25 -24.08 -13.73
N GLU A 190 -27.46 -24.32 -13.25
CA GLU A 190 -28.06 -25.66 -13.34
C GLU A 190 -28.83 -25.73 -14.67
N SER A 191 -28.64 -26.83 -15.40
CA SER A 191 -29.27 -27.24 -16.68
C SER A 191 -28.81 -26.49 -17.95
N SER A 192 -28.08 -27.14 -18.86
CA SER A 192 -28.56 -28.21 -19.75
C SER A 192 -27.35 -29.01 -20.22
N ASP A 193 -27.36 -30.35 -20.27
CA ASP A 193 -27.87 -31.06 -21.45
C ASP A 193 -28.14 -32.55 -21.13
N GLU A 194 -29.32 -32.97 -21.60
CA GLU A 194 -29.78 -34.28 -22.11
C GLU A 194 -29.28 -35.62 -21.53
#